data_AF-A0A4W2E2Q1-F1
#
_entry.id   AF-A0A4W2E2Q1-F1
#
_cell.length_a   1.000
_cell.length_b   1.000
_cell.length_c   1.000
_cell.angle_alpha   90.00
_cell.angle_beta   90.00
_cell.angle_gamma   90.00
#
_symmetry.space_group_name_H-M   'P 1'
#
loop_
_entity.id
_entity.type
_entity.pdbx_description
1 polymer ?
#
loop_
_entity_poly.entity_id
_entity_poly.type
_entity_poly.pdbx_seq_one_letter_code
_entity_poly.pdbx_strand_id
1 'polypeptide(L)'
;MRNRSGAVWSTNPVLFPAWEVEIQMRVTGPGRWGAQGMAVWYTRGRGQVGPVLGEPDLGDGIGILFDSSAQDPQNSPAIYVLARDRHTLYEPLGDGGSLLLGSCRQDFRNRPYPFRARITYWGQRLRVSLNSGLTPSGPDEVCVDVGPLLLAPGGFFGVSAATSILAGEGLLGRGVVPTEHPF
;
A
#
# COMPACT_ATOMS: atom_id res chain seq x y z
N MET A 1 -3.31 19.67 -17.68
CA MET A 1 -2.92 18.91 -16.48
C MET A 1 -2.14 17.67 -16.93
N ARG A 2 -1.10 17.25 -16.20
CA ARG A 2 -0.24 16.11 -16.59
C ARG A 2 -0.43 14.99 -15.57
N ASN A 3 -0.52 13.74 -16.03
CA ASN A 3 -0.38 12.58 -15.16
C ASN A 3 0.98 12.66 -14.45
N ARG A 4 1.00 12.45 -13.14
CA ARG A 4 2.22 12.37 -12.34
C ARG A 4 2.27 10.99 -11.72
N SER A 5 3.45 10.42 -11.68
CA SER A 5 3.75 9.21 -10.92
C SER A 5 5.09 9.39 -10.22
N GLY A 6 5.26 8.73 -9.10
CA GLY A 6 6.51 8.66 -8.37
C GLY A 6 6.57 7.40 -7.52
N ALA A 7 7.78 6.91 -7.29
CA ALA A 7 8.03 5.85 -6.34
C ALA A 7 9.33 6.11 -5.57
N VAL A 8 9.38 5.66 -4.32
CA VAL A 8 10.54 5.68 -3.45
C VAL A 8 10.72 4.28 -2.88
N TRP A 9 11.96 3.81 -2.82
CA TRP A 9 12.31 2.47 -2.36
C TRP A 9 13.39 2.54 -1.28
N SER A 10 13.35 1.62 -0.33
CA SER A 10 14.40 1.46 0.66
C SER A 10 15.72 1.10 -0.03
N THR A 11 16.82 1.65 0.48
CA THR A 11 18.17 1.34 -0.02
C THR A 11 18.71 0.04 0.52
N ASN A 12 18.18 -0.42 1.65
CA ASN A 12 18.61 -1.65 2.31
C ASN A 12 17.43 -2.63 2.35
N PRO A 13 17.69 -3.93 2.15
CA PRO A 13 16.68 -4.96 2.34
C PRO A 13 16.41 -5.17 3.83
N VAL A 14 15.18 -5.55 4.16
CA VAL A 14 14.75 -5.95 5.49
C VAL A 14 15.12 -7.41 5.68
N LEU A 15 16.11 -7.68 6.52
CA LEU A 15 16.63 -9.04 6.74
C LEU A 15 15.86 -9.81 7.83
N PHE A 16 14.88 -9.18 8.47
CA PHE A 16 14.14 -9.76 9.58
C PHE A 16 12.96 -10.61 9.10
N PRO A 17 12.73 -11.79 9.72
CA PRO A 17 11.58 -12.65 9.41
C PRO A 17 10.25 -12.11 9.96
N ALA A 18 10.33 -11.19 10.92
CA ALA A 18 9.20 -10.43 11.44
C ALA A 18 9.55 -8.95 11.44
N TRP A 19 8.58 -8.13 11.07
CA TRP A 19 8.78 -6.70 10.93
C TRP A 19 7.47 -5.94 11.11
N GLU A 20 7.60 -4.69 11.49
CA GLU A 20 6.52 -3.72 11.48
C GLU A 20 6.97 -2.46 10.76
N VAL A 21 6.08 -1.95 9.90
CA VAL A 21 6.26 -0.65 9.25
C VAL A 21 5.04 0.22 9.49
N GLU A 22 5.28 1.44 9.94
CA GLU A 22 4.26 2.48 9.99
C GLU A 22 4.42 3.44 8.82
N ILE A 23 3.33 3.67 8.08
CA ILE A 23 3.24 4.66 7.02
C ILE A 23 2.30 5.77 7.48
N GLN A 24 2.82 6.99 7.55
CA GLN A 24 2.01 8.19 7.73
C GLN A 24 1.86 8.91 6.40
N MET A 25 0.62 9.25 6.04
CA MET A 25 0.33 9.89 4.76
C MET A 25 -0.77 10.94 4.85
N ARG A 26 -0.72 11.88 3.89
CA ARG A 26 -1.79 12.85 3.64
C ARG A 26 -2.16 12.81 2.17
N VAL A 27 -3.39 12.36 1.89
CA VAL A 27 -3.97 12.42 0.54
C VAL A 27 -4.97 13.57 0.51
N THR A 28 -4.67 14.59 -0.30
CA THR A 28 -5.50 15.79 -0.42
C THR A 28 -5.96 16.00 -1.85
N GLY A 29 -7.11 16.63 -2.02
CA GLY A 29 -7.60 17.06 -3.33
C GLY A 29 -9.03 17.59 -3.27
N PRO A 30 -9.47 18.31 -4.31
CA PRO A 30 -10.81 18.85 -4.40
C PRO A 30 -11.83 17.72 -4.49
N GLY A 31 -12.82 17.75 -3.60
CA GLY A 31 -13.94 16.80 -3.61
C GLY A 31 -13.65 15.42 -3.02
N ARG A 32 -14.70 14.58 -3.03
CA ARG A 32 -14.72 13.25 -2.38
C ARG A 32 -13.89 12.20 -3.11
N TRP A 33 -13.81 12.27 -4.44
CA TRP A 33 -13.09 11.30 -5.27
C TRP A 33 -11.75 11.84 -5.76
N GLY A 34 -10.77 10.95 -5.92
CA GLY A 34 -9.45 11.26 -6.47
C GLY A 34 -9.15 10.39 -7.68
N ALA A 35 -7.90 10.44 -8.12
CA ALA A 35 -7.33 9.46 -9.05
C ALA A 35 -5.81 9.51 -8.93
N GLN A 36 -5.03 8.41 -8.88
CA GLN A 36 -5.39 6.98 -8.86
C GLN A 36 -5.31 6.36 -7.45
N GLY A 37 -4.42 6.84 -6.59
CA GLY A 37 -4.20 6.28 -5.26
C GLY A 37 -2.71 6.20 -4.90
N MET A 38 -2.40 5.44 -3.86
CA MET A 38 -1.03 5.08 -3.50
C MET A 38 -0.90 3.58 -3.25
N ALA A 39 0.32 3.06 -3.26
CA ALA A 39 0.60 1.70 -2.87
C ALA A 39 1.86 1.63 -2.02
N VAL A 40 1.86 0.69 -1.08
CA VAL A 40 3.02 0.30 -0.27
C VAL A 40 3.40 -1.13 -0.66
N TRP A 41 4.68 -1.39 -0.85
CA TRP A 41 5.20 -2.65 -1.36
C TRP A 41 6.20 -3.25 -0.39
N TYR A 42 6.19 -4.57 -0.24
CA TYR A 42 7.30 -5.35 0.32
C TYR A 42 7.65 -6.48 -0.64
N THR A 43 8.79 -6.39 -1.31
CA THR A 43 9.10 -7.21 -2.49
C THR A 43 10.56 -7.59 -2.57
N ARG A 44 10.87 -8.74 -3.19
CA ARG A 44 12.26 -9.22 -3.28
C ARG A 44 13.17 -8.31 -4.11
N GLY A 45 12.63 -7.71 -5.17
CA GLY A 45 13.33 -6.73 -6.00
C GLY A 45 12.87 -5.31 -5.70
N ARG A 46 13.71 -4.33 -6.04
CA ARG A 46 13.26 -2.93 -6.15
C ARG A 46 12.56 -2.75 -7.49
N GLY A 47 11.33 -2.28 -7.48
CA GLY A 47 10.60 -1.98 -8.71
C GLY A 47 11.21 -0.79 -9.46
N GLN A 48 11.29 -0.88 -10.79
CA GLN A 48 11.35 0.32 -11.62
C GLN A 48 9.98 1.00 -11.60
N VAL A 49 9.94 2.34 -11.69
CA VAL A 49 8.71 3.15 -11.60
C VAL A 49 7.72 2.75 -12.70
N GLY A 50 6.79 1.86 -12.38
CA GLY A 50 5.64 1.54 -13.21
C GLY A 50 4.53 2.59 -13.06
N PRO A 51 3.57 2.65 -14.01
CA PRO A 51 2.31 3.38 -13.78
C PRO A 51 1.69 2.84 -12.48
N VAL A 52 1.13 3.71 -11.64
CA VAL A 52 0.96 3.46 -10.20
C VAL A 52 -0.08 2.42 -9.79
N LEU A 53 -0.81 1.88 -10.76
CA LEU A 53 -1.65 0.69 -10.58
C LEU A 53 -1.22 -0.46 -11.51
N GLY A 54 -0.19 -0.24 -12.32
CA GLY A 54 0.60 -1.31 -12.90
C GLY A 54 1.58 -1.75 -11.84
N GLU A 55 1.34 -2.94 -11.30
CA GLU A 55 2.32 -3.63 -10.48
C GLU A 55 3.69 -3.48 -11.14
N PRO A 56 4.68 -2.91 -10.45
CA PRO A 56 6.02 -3.02 -10.96
C PRO A 56 6.32 -4.53 -11.13
N ASP A 57 7.27 -4.86 -12.01
CA ASP A 57 7.71 -6.25 -12.22
C ASP A 57 8.50 -6.72 -10.98
N LEU A 58 7.79 -6.85 -9.85
CA LEU A 58 8.33 -6.83 -8.48
C LEU A 58 8.80 -8.19 -7.97
N GLY A 59 8.62 -9.25 -8.75
CA GLY A 59 8.81 -10.62 -8.26
C GLY A 59 7.85 -10.94 -7.10
N ASP A 60 8.29 -11.81 -6.20
CA ASP A 60 7.51 -12.26 -5.04
C ASP A 60 7.39 -11.15 -3.97
N GLY A 61 6.19 -10.99 -3.39
CA GLY A 61 5.95 -10.01 -2.34
C GLY A 61 4.48 -9.68 -2.10
N ILE A 62 4.27 -8.57 -1.38
CA ILE A 62 2.95 -8.01 -1.07
C ILE A 62 2.83 -6.55 -1.51
N GLY A 63 1.62 -6.16 -1.89
CA GLY A 63 1.23 -4.79 -2.17
C GLY A 63 0.01 -4.40 -1.34
N ILE A 64 0.07 -3.26 -0.66
CA ILE A 64 -1.05 -2.65 0.05
C ILE A 64 -1.47 -1.43 -0.76
N LEU A 65 -2.59 -1.53 -1.46
CA LEU A 65 -3.10 -0.50 -2.36
C LEU A 65 -4.15 0.33 -1.64
N PHE A 66 -4.01 1.64 -1.71
CA PHE A 66 -4.93 2.65 -1.20
C PHE A 66 -5.64 3.28 -2.39
N ASP A 67 -6.75 2.67 -2.79
CA ASP A 67 -7.53 3.10 -3.95
C ASP A 67 -8.52 4.19 -3.53
N SER A 68 -8.51 5.28 -4.30
CA SER A 68 -9.45 6.38 -4.15
C SER A 68 -10.08 6.80 -5.49
N SER A 69 -10.02 5.89 -6.46
CA SER A 69 -10.39 6.17 -7.83
C SER A 69 -11.88 6.49 -7.94
N ALA A 70 -12.18 7.50 -8.75
CA ALA A 70 -13.54 7.79 -9.19
C ALA A 70 -14.12 6.72 -10.12
N GLN A 71 -13.31 5.73 -10.55
CA GLN A 71 -13.74 4.65 -11.44
C GLN A 71 -14.66 3.66 -10.73
N ASP A 72 -14.47 3.47 -9.42
CA ASP A 72 -15.36 2.68 -8.57
C ASP A 72 -15.85 3.51 -7.37
N PRO A 73 -16.80 4.44 -7.59
CA PRO A 73 -17.26 5.35 -6.55
C PRO A 73 -18.12 4.68 -5.47
N GLN A 74 -18.61 3.45 -5.72
CA GLN A 74 -19.37 2.67 -4.75
C GLN A 74 -18.46 1.93 -3.77
N ASN A 75 -17.26 1.53 -4.21
CA ASN A 75 -16.31 0.80 -3.38
C ASN A 75 -15.13 1.65 -2.89
N SER A 76 -14.90 2.84 -3.44
CA SER A 76 -13.80 3.74 -3.04
C SER A 76 -14.23 4.83 -2.04
N PRO A 77 -13.33 5.24 -1.11
CA PRO A 77 -11.96 4.77 -0.92
C PRO A 77 -11.87 3.40 -0.24
N ALA A 78 -10.96 2.55 -0.72
CA ALA A 78 -10.73 1.21 -0.18
C ALA A 78 -9.25 0.88 -0.12
N ILE A 79 -8.93 -0.07 0.76
CA ILE A 79 -7.59 -0.58 0.96
C ILE A 79 -7.60 -2.06 0.60
N TYR A 80 -6.69 -2.47 -0.28
CA TYR A 80 -6.55 -3.84 -0.77
C TYR A 80 -5.17 -4.37 -0.43
N VAL A 81 -5.11 -5.63 0.03
CA VAL A 81 -3.86 -6.34 0.26
C VAL A 81 -3.73 -7.41 -0.81
N LEU A 82 -2.70 -7.27 -1.65
CA LEU A 82 -2.37 -8.18 -2.73
C LEU A 82 -1.09 -8.95 -2.38
N ALA A 83 -1.03 -10.21 -2.77
CA ALA A 83 0.18 -11.01 -2.75
C ALA A 83 0.51 -11.54 -4.14
N ARG A 84 1.79 -11.60 -4.44
CA ARG A 84 2.32 -12.22 -5.65
C ARG A 84 3.31 -13.31 -5.26
N ASP A 85 3.06 -14.50 -5.79
CA ASP A 85 3.94 -15.66 -5.65
C ASP A 85 4.22 -16.21 -7.06
N ARG A 86 5.49 -16.21 -7.47
CA ARG A 86 5.94 -16.82 -8.74
C ARG A 86 6.23 -18.31 -8.61
N HIS A 87 6.16 -18.88 -7.40
CA HIS A 87 6.53 -20.26 -7.13
C HIS A 87 5.35 -21.22 -6.96
N THR A 88 4.10 -20.76 -7.04
CA THR A 88 2.93 -21.64 -6.95
C THR A 88 2.74 -22.39 -8.27
N LEU A 89 3.21 -23.65 -8.31
CA LEU A 89 2.97 -24.63 -9.39
C LEU A 89 1.54 -25.20 -9.39
N TYR A 90 0.60 -24.59 -8.66
CA TYR A 90 -0.79 -25.03 -8.61
C TYR A 90 -1.68 -23.95 -9.20
N GLU A 91 -2.21 -24.25 -10.39
CA GLU A 91 -2.99 -23.41 -11.29
C GLU A 91 -2.19 -22.25 -11.91
N PRO A 92 -2.08 -22.18 -13.26
CA PRO A 92 -1.67 -20.97 -13.93
C PRO A 92 -2.71 -19.88 -13.60
N LEU A 93 -2.42 -19.03 -12.63
CA LEU A 93 -3.03 -17.70 -12.57
C LEU A 93 -2.71 -17.06 -13.92
N GLY A 94 -3.73 -16.93 -14.76
CA GLY A 94 -3.59 -16.38 -16.11
C GLY A 94 -2.74 -15.11 -16.07
N ASP A 95 -1.69 -15.12 -16.89
CA ASP A 95 -0.72 -14.05 -17.11
C ASP A 95 -0.44 -13.15 -15.90
N GLY A 96 0.22 -13.70 -14.87
CA GLY A 96 0.92 -12.91 -13.86
C GLY A 96 0.06 -12.21 -12.80
N GLY A 97 -1.18 -12.67 -12.58
CA GLY A 97 -2.13 -12.06 -11.65
C GLY A 97 -1.70 -12.05 -10.17
N SER A 98 -1.82 -10.89 -9.52
CA SER A 98 -1.80 -10.75 -8.06
C SER A 98 -3.02 -11.41 -7.41
N LEU A 99 -2.84 -12.04 -6.26
CA LEU A 99 -3.91 -12.60 -5.43
C LEU A 99 -4.41 -11.58 -4.40
N LEU A 100 -5.72 -11.30 -4.39
CA LEU A 100 -6.34 -10.49 -3.33
C LEU A 100 -6.44 -11.30 -2.04
N LEU A 101 -5.68 -10.91 -1.02
CA LEU A 101 -5.71 -11.53 0.31
C LEU A 101 -6.82 -10.96 1.21
N GLY A 102 -7.14 -9.68 1.04
CA GLY A 102 -8.16 -9.02 1.86
C GLY A 102 -8.35 -7.55 1.49
N SER A 103 -9.43 -6.96 1.99
CA SER A 103 -9.71 -5.54 1.79
C SER A 103 -10.56 -4.96 2.93
N CYS A 104 -10.50 -3.65 3.09
CA CYS A 104 -11.44 -2.91 3.92
C CYS A 104 -11.80 -1.57 3.28
N ARG A 105 -12.93 -0.99 3.68
CA ARG A 105 -13.33 0.36 3.28
C ARG A 105 -12.93 1.33 4.38
N GLN A 106 -12.10 2.31 4.04
CA GLN A 106 -11.71 3.35 4.97
C GLN A 106 -11.40 4.63 4.21
N ASP A 107 -12.00 5.73 4.64
CA ASP A 107 -11.69 7.03 4.06
C ASP A 107 -10.36 7.56 4.60
N PHE A 108 -9.40 7.74 3.71
CA PHE A 108 -8.06 8.25 3.99
C PHE A 108 -7.78 9.61 3.33
N ARG A 109 -8.76 10.20 2.63
CA ARG A 109 -8.61 11.50 1.96
C ARG A 109 -9.08 12.64 2.84
N ASN A 110 -8.44 13.80 2.67
CA ASN A 110 -8.86 15.07 3.28
C ASN A 110 -9.08 14.96 4.81
N ARG A 111 -8.26 14.13 5.48
CA ARG A 111 -8.32 13.91 6.93
C ARG A 111 -7.62 15.06 7.68
N PRO A 112 -8.12 15.48 8.86
CA PRO A 112 -7.53 16.58 9.62
C PRO A 112 -6.12 16.25 10.16
N TYR A 113 -5.86 14.98 10.47
CA TYR A 113 -4.55 14.48 10.87
C TYR A 113 -4.00 13.49 9.83
N PRO A 114 -2.68 13.25 9.77
CA PRO A 114 -2.10 12.24 8.89
C PRO A 114 -2.78 10.88 9.11
N PHE A 115 -3.22 10.27 8.02
CA PHE A 115 -3.70 8.90 8.05
C PHE A 115 -2.51 7.97 8.30
N ARG A 116 -2.66 6.99 9.18
CA ARG A 116 -1.59 6.02 9.46
C ARG A 116 -2.02 4.62 9.10
N ALA A 117 -1.13 3.88 8.44
CA ALA A 117 -1.25 2.45 8.24
C ALA A 117 -0.06 1.77 8.90
N ARG A 118 -0.33 0.88 9.86
CA ARG A 118 0.64 -0.02 10.45
C ARG A 118 0.50 -1.39 9.79
N ILE A 119 1.59 -1.88 9.23
CA ILE A 119 1.65 -3.18 8.57
C ILE A 119 2.61 -4.03 9.39
N THR A 120 2.09 -5.10 9.96
CA THR A 120 2.83 -5.99 10.84
C THR A 120 2.85 -7.38 10.20
N TYR A 121 4.05 -7.93 10.01
CA TYR A 121 4.24 -9.32 9.61
C TYR A 121 4.93 -10.07 10.75
N TRP A 122 4.21 -11.02 11.35
CA TRP A 122 4.70 -11.83 12.45
C TRP A 122 4.04 -13.20 12.46
N GLY A 123 4.82 -14.27 12.67
CA GLY A 123 4.27 -15.63 12.77
C GLY A 123 3.50 -16.08 11.52
N GLN A 124 4.01 -15.77 10.32
CA GLN A 124 3.33 -16.05 9.03
C GLN A 124 1.95 -15.39 8.89
N ARG A 125 1.71 -14.30 9.63
CA ARG A 125 0.46 -13.56 9.61
C ARG A 125 0.75 -12.11 9.28
N LEU A 126 0.00 -11.57 8.31
CA LEU A 126 0.08 -10.18 7.90
C LEU A 126 -1.15 -9.44 8.43
N ARG A 127 -0.91 -8.39 9.20
CA ARG A 127 -1.96 -7.53 9.75
C ARG A 127 -1.75 -6.10 9.27
N VAL A 128 -2.82 -5.50 8.77
CA VAL A 128 -2.90 -4.08 8.43
C VAL A 128 -3.86 -3.41 9.39
N SER A 129 -3.35 -2.46 10.18
CA SER A 129 -4.10 -1.66 11.12
C SER A 129 -4.06 -0.19 10.74
N LEU A 130 -5.17 0.52 10.89
CA LEU A 130 -5.36 1.86 10.36
C LEU A 130 -5.71 2.84 11.47
N ASN A 131 -5.07 4.00 11.43
CA ASN A 131 -5.52 5.18 12.13
C ASN A 131 -6.34 6.05 11.18
N SER A 132 -7.60 6.29 11.52
CA SER A 132 -8.51 7.03 10.66
C SER A 132 -8.10 8.50 10.45
N GLY A 133 -7.16 9.05 11.22
CA GLY A 133 -6.71 10.45 11.06
C GLY A 133 -7.76 11.50 11.47
N LEU A 134 -8.81 11.10 12.19
CA LEU A 134 -9.78 12.04 12.80
C LEU A 134 -9.25 12.66 14.10
N THR A 135 -8.36 11.94 14.80
CA THR A 135 -7.71 12.37 16.03
C THR A 135 -6.20 12.13 15.91
N PRO A 136 -5.34 12.90 16.59
CA PRO A 136 -3.90 12.74 16.48
C PRO A 136 -3.42 11.40 17.09
N SER A 137 -4.12 10.90 18.11
CA SER A 137 -3.77 9.74 18.92
C SER A 137 -4.94 8.75 19.05
N GLY A 138 -5.74 8.60 17.99
CA GLY A 138 -6.80 7.59 17.96
C GLY A 138 -6.23 6.17 18.05
N PRO A 139 -7.05 5.19 18.48
CA PRO A 139 -6.67 3.79 18.40
C PRO A 139 -6.59 3.35 16.93
N ASP A 140 -5.82 2.29 16.69
CA ASP A 140 -5.70 1.71 15.36
C ASP A 140 -6.64 0.54 15.21
N GLU A 141 -7.42 0.56 14.14
CA GLU A 141 -8.44 -0.44 13.85
C GLU A 141 -7.91 -1.44 12.83
N VAL A 142 -8.19 -2.73 13.02
CA VAL A 142 -7.76 -3.77 12.09
C VAL A 142 -8.55 -3.66 10.79
N CYS A 143 -7.85 -3.52 9.68
CA CYS A 143 -8.41 -3.51 8.32
C CYS A 143 -8.35 -4.91 7.70
N VAL A 144 -7.17 -5.53 7.72
CA VAL A 144 -6.93 -6.86 7.16
C VAL A 144 -6.08 -7.65 8.14
N ASP A 145 -6.41 -8.92 8.32
CA ASP A 145 -5.62 -9.85 9.14
C ASP A 145 -5.65 -11.23 8.48
N VAL A 146 -4.57 -11.57 7.78
CA VAL A 146 -4.51 -12.72 6.87
C VAL A 146 -3.31 -13.60 7.17
N GLY A 147 -3.51 -14.90 7.03
CA GLY A 147 -2.47 -15.91 7.21
C GLY A 147 -3.07 -17.33 7.12
N PRO A 148 -2.25 -18.36 6.89
CA PRO A 148 -0.79 -18.31 6.77
C PRO A 148 -0.32 -17.68 5.45
N LEU A 149 0.67 -16.79 5.53
CA LEU A 149 1.33 -16.14 4.39
C LEU A 149 2.84 -16.26 4.55
N LEU A 150 3.51 -16.81 3.55
CA LEU A 150 4.97 -16.98 3.54
C LEU A 150 5.62 -15.82 2.79
N LEU A 151 6.36 -14.98 3.51
CA LEU A 151 7.18 -13.92 2.93
C LEU A 151 8.65 -14.22 3.21
N ALA A 152 9.45 -14.29 2.14
CA ALA A 152 10.88 -14.46 2.28
C ALA A 152 11.51 -13.20 2.94
N PRO A 153 12.42 -13.36 3.90
CA PRO A 153 13.27 -12.25 4.36
C PRO A 153 14.12 -11.71 3.20
N GLY A 154 14.60 -10.47 3.36
CA GLY A 154 15.44 -9.79 2.38
C GLY A 154 14.68 -8.98 1.34
N GLY A 155 13.41 -8.64 1.60
CA GLY A 155 12.63 -7.77 0.74
C GLY A 155 12.95 -6.28 0.93
N PHE A 156 12.54 -5.46 -0.03
CA PHE A 156 12.63 -4.00 0.01
C PHE A 156 11.26 -3.40 0.23
N PHE A 157 11.20 -2.33 1.01
CA PHE A 157 10.00 -1.51 1.10
C PHE A 157 9.96 -0.50 -0.03
N GLY A 158 8.79 -0.35 -0.65
CA GLY A 158 8.53 0.63 -1.69
C GLY A 158 7.25 1.39 -1.41
N VAL A 159 7.19 2.65 -1.82
CA VAL A 159 5.97 3.44 -1.82
C VAL A 159 5.83 4.11 -3.18
N SER A 160 4.66 4.00 -3.79
CA SER A 160 4.36 4.60 -5.10
C SER A 160 3.03 5.34 -5.08
N ALA A 161 2.92 6.44 -5.82
CA ALA A 161 1.69 7.22 -5.94
C ALA A 161 1.58 7.91 -7.31
N ALA A 162 0.35 8.03 -7.83
CA ALA A 162 0.05 8.70 -9.10
C ALA A 162 -1.25 9.46 -9.03
N THR A 163 -1.26 10.47 -9.90
CA THR A 163 -2.41 11.28 -10.22
C THR A 163 -2.83 11.08 -11.67
N SER A 164 -4.13 10.91 -11.91
CA SER A 164 -4.71 11.06 -13.25
C SER A 164 -5.47 12.38 -13.37
N ILE A 165 -5.89 12.74 -14.59
CA ILE A 165 -6.46 14.05 -14.97
C ILE A 165 -7.71 14.45 -14.15
N LEU A 166 -8.37 13.52 -13.45
CA LEU A 166 -9.49 13.82 -12.54
C LEU A 166 -9.05 14.43 -11.20
N ALA A 167 -7.76 14.37 -10.85
CA ALA A 167 -7.22 14.97 -9.64
C ALA A 167 -6.87 16.44 -9.89
N GLY A 168 -7.83 17.34 -9.65
CA GLY A 168 -7.54 18.76 -9.48
C GLY A 168 -6.54 18.98 -8.35
N GLU A 169 -5.65 19.95 -8.55
CA GLU A 169 -4.67 20.55 -7.62
C GLU A 169 -4.07 19.72 -6.46
N GLY A 170 -2.74 19.54 -6.54
CA GLY A 170 -1.88 19.71 -5.36
C GLY A 170 -1.71 18.52 -4.41
N LEU A 171 -1.26 17.36 -4.90
CA LEU A 171 -0.64 16.35 -4.02
C LEU A 171 0.74 16.84 -3.55
N LEU A 172 0.77 17.64 -2.49
CA LEU A 172 1.94 17.80 -1.64
C LEU A 172 2.01 16.56 -0.73
N GLY A 173 2.62 15.48 -1.27
CA GLY A 173 3.07 14.36 -0.45
C GLY A 173 4.21 14.82 0.45
N ARG A 174 3.89 15.38 1.62
CA ARG A 174 4.89 15.65 2.66
C ARG A 174 5.13 14.37 3.45
N GLY A 175 6.28 13.76 3.20
CA GLY A 175 6.97 12.81 4.07
C GLY A 175 6.23 11.51 4.33
N VAL A 176 6.56 10.46 3.57
CA VAL A 176 6.38 9.08 4.05
C VAL A 176 7.63 8.74 4.84
N VAL A 177 7.50 8.59 6.16
CA VAL A 177 8.59 8.11 7.03
C VAL A 177 8.24 6.67 7.39
N PRO A 178 8.73 5.67 6.64
CA PRO A 178 8.65 4.29 7.09
C PRO A 178 9.55 4.18 8.33
N THR A 179 8.92 3.96 9.49
CA THR A 179 9.66 3.64 10.71
C THR A 179 9.62 2.13 10.86
N GLU A 180 10.78 1.50 10.76
CA GLU A 180 10.93 0.06 10.92
C GLU A 180 11.23 -0.25 12.39
N HIS A 181 10.44 -1.13 12.98
CA HIS A 181 10.71 -1.68 14.30
C HIS A 181 10.98 -3.18 14.17
N PRO A 182 12.20 -3.66 14.46
CA PRO A 182 12.41 -5.08 14.64
C PRO A 182 11.67 -5.51 15.91
N PHE A 183 11.02 -6.67 15.83
CA PHE A 183 10.49 -7.36 17.01
C PHE A 183 11.60 -8.14 17.72
#